data_AF-A0A1Q7AP61-F1
#
_entry.id   AF-A0A1Q7AP61-F1
#
_cell.length_a   1.000
_cell.length_b   1.000
_cell.length_c   1.000
_cell.angle_alpha   90.00
_cell.angle_beta   90.00
_cell.angle_gamma   90.00
#
_symmetry.space_group_name_H-M   'P 1'
#
loop_
_entity.id
_entity.type
_entity.pdbx_description
1 polymer ?
#
loop_
_entity_poly.entity_id
_entity_poly.type
_entity_poly.pdbx_seq_one_letter_code
_entity_poly.pdbx_strand_id
1 'polypeptide(L)'
;MRIPAIVIVALALGLAAGCGGPGRPTAPASPAASWSPEAAPPPGDSIEPLTPSSVAPGTGTGITGVTVLVGGCPVERVDQPCRERAVSVALAIVNPATNALVATVTSGADGVFRAATPPGRYLVRSATPTGPLMSHAPPVAVEVVAGHYTSVTLRFESGIR
;
A
#
# COMPACT_ATOMS: atom_id res chain seq x y z
N MET A 1 -17.70 19.17 -23.32
CA MET A 1 -17.89 18.04 -22.38
C MET A 1 -19.36 17.66 -22.43
N ARG A 2 -19.70 16.60 -23.18
CA ARG A 2 -21.09 16.18 -23.43
C ARG A 2 -21.41 14.99 -22.52
N ILE A 3 -22.37 15.18 -21.62
CA ILE A 3 -22.93 14.14 -20.75
C ILE A 3 -24.13 13.54 -21.49
N PRO A 4 -24.20 12.23 -21.75
CA PRO A 4 -25.48 11.59 -22.01
C PRO A 4 -26.01 10.97 -20.71
N ALA A 5 -27.07 11.61 -20.21
CA ALA A 5 -28.16 10.93 -19.51
C ALA A 5 -28.78 9.87 -20.44
N ILE A 6 -29.49 8.88 -19.86
CA ILE A 6 -30.53 7.97 -20.42
C ILE A 6 -30.26 6.54 -19.92
N VAL A 7 -31.20 5.68 -19.51
CA VAL A 7 -32.65 5.73 -19.20
C VAL A 7 -32.92 4.45 -18.41
N ILE A 8 -33.89 4.53 -17.51
CA ILE A 8 -34.51 3.47 -16.71
C ILE A 8 -35.03 2.33 -17.61
N VAL A 9 -34.74 1.07 -17.25
CA VAL A 9 -35.54 -0.09 -17.72
C VAL A 9 -35.97 -0.95 -16.54
N ALA A 10 -37.24 -1.30 -16.61
CA ALA A 10 -38.12 -1.83 -15.60
C ALA A 10 -37.95 -3.35 -15.34
N LEU A 11 -38.23 -3.72 -14.09
CA LEU A 11 -39.22 -4.73 -13.66
C LEU A 11 -39.26 -6.08 -14.42
N ALA A 12 -38.91 -7.16 -13.71
CA ALA A 12 -39.53 -8.47 -13.92
C ALA A 12 -39.68 -9.19 -12.57
N LEU A 13 -40.95 -9.29 -12.14
CA LEU A 13 -41.44 -10.18 -11.09
C LEU A 13 -41.21 -11.64 -11.47
N GLY A 14 -40.79 -12.46 -10.51
CA GLY A 14 -40.83 -13.91 -10.60
C GLY A 14 -41.15 -14.54 -9.25
N LEU A 15 -42.45 -14.65 -8.93
CA LEU A 15 -42.95 -15.49 -7.85
C LEU A 15 -43.00 -16.94 -8.32
N ALA A 16 -42.26 -17.83 -7.65
CA ALA A 16 -42.50 -19.27 -7.73
C ALA A 16 -42.81 -19.80 -6.33
N ALA A 17 -44.08 -20.15 -6.15
CA ALA A 17 -44.61 -20.83 -4.98
C ALA A 17 -44.12 -22.28 -4.92
N GLY A 18 -43.78 -22.74 -3.71
CA GLY A 18 -43.56 -24.15 -3.40
C GLY A 18 -44.04 -24.45 -1.98
N CYS A 19 -45.24 -25.01 -1.85
CA CYS A 19 -45.77 -25.57 -0.60
C CYS A 19 -45.37 -27.05 -0.49
N GLY A 20 -44.93 -27.51 0.68
CA GLY A 20 -44.66 -28.92 0.91
C GLY A 20 -44.24 -29.31 2.33
N GLY A 21 -45.21 -29.37 3.26
CA GLY A 21 -45.37 -30.48 4.22
C GLY A 21 -44.51 -30.54 5.51
N PRO A 22 -45.11 -30.87 6.69
CA PRO A 22 -44.43 -30.90 7.98
C PRO A 22 -43.91 -32.30 8.35
N GLY A 23 -42.84 -32.34 9.13
CA GLY A 23 -42.36 -33.56 9.77
C GLY A 23 -41.31 -33.23 10.84
N ARG A 24 -41.75 -33.12 12.09
CA ARG A 24 -40.91 -32.84 13.26
C ARG A 24 -40.62 -34.16 13.98
N PRO A 25 -39.43 -34.75 13.86
CA PRO A 25 -39.01 -35.79 14.79
C PRO A 25 -38.42 -35.13 16.04
N THR A 26 -39.14 -35.29 17.15
CA THR A 26 -38.67 -35.04 18.51
C THR A 26 -37.56 -36.03 18.83
N ALA A 27 -36.36 -35.55 19.15
CA ALA A 27 -35.29 -36.36 19.72
C ALA A 27 -34.92 -35.82 21.12
N PRO A 28 -34.67 -36.71 22.09
CA PRO A 28 -34.69 -36.40 23.51
C PRO A 28 -33.48 -35.61 24.02
N ALA A 29 -33.71 -34.89 25.12
CA ALA A 29 -32.71 -34.21 25.92
C ALA A 29 -31.58 -35.17 26.35
N SER A 30 -30.34 -34.83 26.00
CA SER A 30 -29.16 -35.46 26.60
C SER A 30 -28.85 -34.81 27.96
N PRO A 31 -28.55 -35.61 28.99
CA PRO A 31 -28.30 -35.11 30.33
C PRO A 31 -26.95 -34.39 30.42
N ALA A 32 -26.94 -33.27 31.16
CA ALA A 32 -25.74 -32.67 31.68
C ALA A 32 -25.09 -33.63 32.68
N ALA A 33 -23.90 -34.15 32.35
CA ALA A 33 -23.04 -34.85 33.29
C ALA A 33 -21.81 -33.98 33.57
N SER A 34 -21.66 -33.67 34.85
CA SER A 34 -20.68 -32.79 35.45
C SER A 34 -19.43 -33.57 35.92
N TRP A 35 -18.27 -32.92 35.80
CA TRP A 35 -17.02 -33.06 36.60
C TRP A 35 -16.08 -34.26 36.40
N SER A 36 -14.79 -34.01 36.10
CA SER A 36 -13.68 -33.92 37.09
C SER A 36 -12.32 -33.55 36.43
N PRO A 37 -11.29 -33.09 37.19
CA PRO A 37 -10.21 -32.20 36.73
C PRO A 37 -8.83 -32.87 36.48
N GLU A 38 -7.90 -32.03 35.99
CA GLU A 38 -6.43 -32.07 36.18
C GLU A 38 -5.59 -33.06 35.35
N ALA A 39 -4.95 -32.54 34.30
CA ALA A 39 -3.49 -32.62 34.14
C ALA A 39 -3.03 -31.42 33.30
N ALA A 40 -2.52 -30.38 33.95
CA ALA A 40 -1.88 -29.25 33.29
C ALA A 40 -0.63 -29.72 32.52
N PRO A 41 -0.46 -29.37 31.22
CA PRO A 41 0.86 -29.32 30.62
C PRO A 41 1.64 -28.10 31.15
N PRO A 42 2.98 -28.20 31.33
CA PRO A 42 3.78 -27.09 31.85
C PRO A 42 3.75 -25.87 30.91
N PRO A 43 4.02 -24.65 31.42
CA PRO A 43 4.18 -23.48 30.58
C PRO A 43 5.50 -23.62 29.82
N GLY A 44 5.41 -23.87 28.52
CA GLY A 44 6.53 -23.84 27.60
C GLY A 44 6.25 -22.79 26.54
N ASP A 45 7.04 -21.73 26.57
CA ASP A 45 7.15 -20.64 25.61
C ASP A 45 6.82 -21.01 24.16
N SER A 46 5.54 -20.93 23.78
CA SER A 46 5.17 -20.64 22.40
C SER A 46 5.19 -19.12 22.24
N ILE A 47 6.37 -18.52 22.42
CA ILE A 47 6.71 -17.39 21.56
C ILE A 47 6.88 -18.03 20.19
N GLU A 48 5.76 -18.15 19.48
CA GLU A 48 5.78 -18.23 18.03
C GLU A 48 6.79 -17.16 17.63
N PRO A 49 7.95 -17.49 17.01
CA PRO A 49 8.86 -16.45 16.63
C PRO A 49 8.03 -15.56 15.73
N LEU A 50 7.78 -14.33 16.19
CA LEU A 50 7.38 -13.23 15.34
C LEU A 50 8.56 -13.10 14.39
N THR A 51 8.60 -13.96 13.37
CA THR A 51 9.51 -13.83 12.27
C THR A 51 9.29 -12.40 11.85
N PRO A 52 10.30 -11.51 11.92
CA PRO A 52 10.15 -10.24 11.26
C PRO A 52 9.75 -10.63 9.86
N SER A 53 8.63 -10.08 9.37
CA SER A 53 8.28 -10.04 7.96
C SER A 53 9.39 -9.27 7.26
N SER A 54 10.59 -9.85 7.23
CA SER A 54 11.72 -9.45 6.44
C SER A 54 11.25 -9.78 5.05
N VAL A 55 10.60 -8.79 4.44
CA VAL A 55 10.23 -8.76 3.03
C VAL A 55 11.46 -9.25 2.29
N ALA A 56 11.44 -10.51 1.82
CA ALA A 56 12.49 -11.02 0.97
C ALA A 56 12.64 -10.00 -0.17
N PRO A 57 13.87 -9.58 -0.55
CA PRO A 57 14.05 -8.69 -1.68
C PRO A 57 13.33 -9.34 -2.85
N GLY A 58 12.20 -8.73 -3.23
CA GLY A 58 11.25 -9.41 -4.09
C GLY A 58 11.92 -9.67 -5.43
N THR A 59 11.88 -10.93 -5.88
CA THR A 59 12.32 -11.29 -7.22
C THR A 59 11.55 -10.43 -8.23
N GLY A 60 12.26 -9.83 -9.18
CA GLY A 60 11.63 -9.02 -10.23
C GLY A 60 12.54 -7.90 -10.72
N THR A 61 11.98 -7.08 -11.62
CA THR A 61 12.69 -5.96 -12.25
C THR A 61 11.93 -4.67 -11.98
N GLY A 62 12.65 -3.61 -11.63
CA GLY A 62 12.05 -2.29 -11.57
C GLY A 62 12.77 -1.30 -10.68
N ILE A 63 11.99 -0.42 -10.07
CA ILE A 63 12.46 0.67 -9.21
C ILE A 63 11.85 0.50 -7.83
N THR A 64 12.66 0.63 -6.80
CA THR A 64 12.23 0.74 -5.42
C THR A 64 12.81 2.03 -4.85
N GLY A 65 12.22 2.57 -3.80
CA GLY A 65 12.80 3.75 -3.21
C GLY A 65 12.03 4.29 -2.03
N VAL A 66 12.54 5.41 -1.54
CA VAL A 66 11.95 6.15 -0.44
C VAL A 66 11.77 7.62 -0.81
N THR A 67 10.67 8.20 -0.36
CA THR A 67 10.35 9.62 -0.50
C THR A 67 10.44 10.28 0.87
N VAL A 68 11.30 11.29 0.98
CA VAL A 68 11.54 12.03 2.23
C VAL A 68 11.34 13.52 2.03
N LEU A 69 10.77 14.17 3.03
CA LEU A 69 10.68 15.62 3.15
C LEU A 69 11.89 16.12 3.95
N VAL A 70 12.58 17.11 3.39
CA VAL A 70 13.69 17.82 4.00
C VAL A 70 13.22 19.24 4.31
N GLY A 71 13.54 19.72 5.51
CA GLY A 71 13.09 21.02 6.01
C GLY A 71 11.64 21.02 6.51
N GLY A 72 11.09 22.22 6.73
CA GLY A 72 9.70 22.41 7.18
C GLY A 72 9.54 22.48 8.69
N CYS A 73 10.65 22.53 9.43
CA CYS A 73 10.66 22.80 10.85
C CYS A 73 10.44 24.32 11.09
N PRO A 74 9.42 24.74 11.85
CA PRO A 74 9.15 26.16 12.09
C PRO A 74 10.31 26.92 12.77
N VAL A 75 11.12 26.22 13.58
CA VAL A 75 12.34 26.73 14.20
C VAL A 75 13.36 25.61 14.19
N GLU A 76 14.46 25.79 13.47
CA GLU A 76 15.63 24.94 13.62
C GLU A 76 16.43 25.39 14.84
N ARG A 77 16.87 24.44 15.67
CA ARG A 77 17.83 24.70 16.76
C ARG A 77 19.10 23.91 16.51
N VAL A 78 20.23 24.45 16.92
CA VAL A 78 21.56 23.83 16.73
C VAL A 78 21.63 22.45 17.40
N ASP A 79 20.96 22.30 18.55
CA ASP A 79 20.84 21.05 19.31
C ASP A 79 19.74 20.11 18.79
N GLN A 80 18.86 20.59 17.91
CA GLN A 80 17.76 19.83 17.31
C GLN A 80 17.68 20.08 15.81
N PRO A 81 18.56 19.43 15.01
CA PRO A 81 18.52 19.58 13.56
C PRO A 81 17.19 19.07 13.00
N CYS A 82 16.69 19.73 11.96
CA CYS A 82 15.47 19.31 11.28
C CYS A 82 15.71 17.94 10.64
N ARG A 83 15.04 16.90 11.15
CA ARG A 83 15.19 15.54 10.65
C ARG A 83 14.38 15.34 9.38
N GLU A 84 14.93 14.60 8.43
CA GLU A 84 14.16 14.13 7.28
C GLU A 84 12.97 13.29 7.75
N ARG A 85 11.81 13.51 7.13
CA ARG A 85 10.59 12.75 7.44
C ARG A 85 10.06 12.05 6.21
N ALA A 86 9.76 10.76 6.34
CA ALA A 86 9.06 10.02 5.29
C ALA A 86 7.74 10.70 4.89
N VAL A 87 7.44 10.72 3.60
CA VAL A 87 6.22 11.33 3.06
C VAL A 87 5.60 10.44 2.00
N SER A 88 4.27 10.30 2.02
CA SER A 88 3.50 9.69 0.93
C SER A 88 3.29 10.69 -0.22
N VAL A 89 3.76 10.35 -1.43
CA VAL A 89 3.67 11.20 -2.63
C VAL A 89 3.37 10.33 -3.86
N ALA A 90 2.53 10.85 -4.76
CA ALA A 90 2.33 10.26 -6.08
C ALA A 90 3.53 10.58 -6.99
N LEU A 91 4.15 9.55 -7.53
CA LEU A 91 5.32 9.60 -8.39
C LEU A 91 4.97 9.16 -9.81
N ALA A 92 5.56 9.83 -10.79
CA ALA A 92 5.52 9.46 -12.19
C ALA A 92 6.90 8.94 -12.62
N ILE A 93 6.91 7.77 -13.25
CA ILE A 93 8.07 7.19 -13.90
C ILE A 93 7.91 7.44 -15.39
N VAL A 94 8.85 8.18 -15.99
CA VAL A 94 8.77 8.59 -17.39
C VAL A 94 9.99 8.15 -18.17
N ASN A 95 9.81 7.87 -19.46
CA ASN A 95 10.93 7.65 -20.37
C ASN A 95 11.59 9.01 -20.70
N PRO A 96 12.90 9.19 -20.46
CA PRO A 96 13.57 10.48 -20.67
C PRO A 96 13.66 10.89 -22.14
N ALA A 97 13.68 9.93 -23.07
CA ALA A 97 13.81 10.23 -24.50
C ALA A 97 12.49 10.69 -25.12
N THR A 98 11.36 10.11 -24.69
CA THR A 98 10.05 10.38 -25.27
C THR A 98 9.13 11.21 -24.37
N ASN A 99 9.53 11.43 -23.10
CA ASN A 99 8.67 11.97 -22.03
C ASN A 99 7.38 11.16 -21.79
N ALA A 100 7.28 9.93 -22.30
CA ALA A 100 6.12 9.09 -22.11
C ALA A 100 6.02 8.62 -20.66
N LEU A 101 4.80 8.68 -20.09
CA LEU A 101 4.51 8.09 -18.79
C LEU A 101 4.55 6.56 -18.92
N VAL A 102 5.40 5.93 -18.11
CA VAL A 102 5.60 4.48 -18.06
C VAL A 102 4.74 3.88 -16.94
N ALA A 103 4.76 4.53 -15.77
CA ALA A 103 3.98 4.11 -14.62
C ALA A 103 3.75 5.29 -13.66
N THR A 104 2.70 5.18 -12.86
CA THR A 104 2.45 6.04 -11.70
C THR A 104 2.42 5.15 -10.45
N VAL A 105 3.09 5.57 -9.39
CA VAL A 105 3.14 4.85 -8.11
C VAL A 105 3.00 5.85 -6.97
N THR A 106 2.28 5.48 -5.92
CA THR A 106 2.18 6.29 -4.70
C THR A 106 3.05 5.65 -3.63
N SER A 107 3.93 6.42 -3.01
CA SER A 107 4.69 5.94 -1.85
C SER A 107 3.79 5.82 -0.61
N GLY A 108 4.13 4.87 0.26
CA GLY A 108 3.43 4.64 1.52
C GLY A 108 3.61 5.76 2.53
N ALA A 109 2.95 5.65 3.68
CA ALA A 109 3.12 6.59 4.80
C ALA A 109 4.53 6.54 5.40
N ASP A 110 5.22 5.42 5.23
CA ASP A 110 6.64 5.20 5.51
C ASP A 110 7.58 5.74 4.42
N GLY A 111 7.01 6.35 3.36
CA GLY A 111 7.73 6.90 2.22
C GLY A 111 8.22 5.83 1.25
N VAL A 112 7.99 4.55 1.50
CA VAL A 112 8.49 3.47 0.64
C VAL A 112 7.62 3.32 -0.59
N PHE A 113 8.23 3.11 -1.76
CA PHE A 113 7.52 2.74 -2.97
C PHE A 113 8.26 1.65 -3.75
N ARG A 114 7.50 0.90 -4.55
CA ARG A 114 8.01 -0.10 -5.47
C ARG A 114 7.19 -0.09 -6.76
N ALA A 115 7.87 -0.03 -7.90
CA ALA A 115 7.26 -0.03 -9.22
C ALA A 115 7.97 -1.05 -10.10
N ALA A 116 7.23 -2.07 -10.56
CA ALA A 116 7.72 -2.98 -11.58
C ALA A 116 7.81 -2.24 -12.91
N THR A 117 8.99 -2.22 -13.51
CA THR A 117 9.24 -1.60 -14.81
C THR A 117 10.18 -2.51 -15.61
N PRO A 118 10.06 -2.53 -16.95
CA PRO A 118 11.04 -3.23 -17.78
C PRO A 118 12.45 -2.68 -17.59
N PRO A 119 13.50 -3.41 -17.99
CA PRO A 119 14.85 -2.87 -18.06
C PRO A 119 14.90 -1.64 -18.98
N GLY A 120 15.62 -0.61 -18.57
CA GLY A 120 15.69 0.63 -19.33
C GLY A 120 16.07 1.85 -18.50
N ARG A 121 16.02 3.02 -19.15
CA ARG A 121 16.33 4.31 -18.52
C ARG A 121 15.05 5.10 -18.26
N TYR A 122 14.95 5.65 -17.06
CA TYR A 122 13.77 6.35 -16.58
C TYR A 122 14.13 7.61 -15.80
N LEU A 123 13.17 8.53 -15.73
CA LEU A 123 13.15 9.61 -14.75
C LEU A 123 12.00 9.37 -13.78
N VAL A 124 12.29 9.44 -12.48
CA VAL A 124 11.28 9.42 -11.41
C VAL A 124 11.09 10.85 -10.92
N ARG A 125 9.85 11.33 -10.94
CA ARG A 125 9.47 12.67 -10.48
C ARG A 125 8.12 12.64 -9.78
N SER A 126 7.72 13.74 -9.15
CA SER A 126 6.35 13.86 -8.64
C SER A 126 5.34 13.83 -9.81
N ALA A 127 4.22 13.14 -9.63
CA ALA A 127 3.14 13.06 -10.62
C ALA A 127 2.25 14.32 -10.60
N THR A 128 2.18 14.99 -9.45
CA THR A 128 1.48 16.25 -9.26
C THR A 128 2.52 17.31 -8.88
N PRO A 129 2.36 18.59 -9.27
CA PRO A 129 3.01 19.68 -8.53
C PRO A 129 2.52 19.56 -7.10
N THR A 130 3.34 18.95 -6.25
CA THR A 130 3.06 18.77 -4.84
C THR A 130 2.66 20.13 -4.29
N GLY A 131 1.58 20.18 -3.50
CA GLY A 131 0.95 21.44 -3.06
C GLY A 131 1.92 22.44 -2.41
N PRO A 132 1.43 23.58 -1.90
CA PRO A 132 2.28 24.71 -1.51
C PRO A 132 3.40 24.41 -0.49
N LEU A 133 3.39 23.24 0.17
CA LEU A 133 4.37 22.79 1.15
C LEU A 133 5.40 21.77 0.64
N MET A 134 5.37 21.34 -0.62
CA MET A 134 6.32 20.35 -1.16
C MET A 134 6.80 20.77 -2.55
N SER A 135 7.41 21.95 -2.58
CA SER A 135 7.52 22.73 -3.81
C SER A 135 8.51 22.16 -4.81
N HIS A 136 9.52 21.38 -4.40
CA HIS A 136 10.56 20.94 -5.33
C HIS A 136 11.18 19.60 -4.91
N ALA A 137 11.11 18.61 -5.79
CA ALA A 137 12.02 17.47 -5.82
C ALA A 137 12.58 17.39 -7.25
N PRO A 138 13.90 17.46 -7.45
CA PRO A 138 14.46 17.28 -8.79
C PRO A 138 14.16 15.86 -9.29
N PRO A 139 13.85 15.69 -10.59
CA PRO A 139 13.71 14.35 -11.17
C PRO A 139 14.97 13.53 -10.97
N VAL A 140 14.82 12.27 -10.59
CA VAL A 140 15.94 11.34 -10.39
C VAL A 140 16.04 10.42 -11.60
N ALA A 141 17.22 10.39 -12.22
CA ALA A 141 17.52 9.45 -13.30
C ALA A 141 17.85 8.07 -12.75
N VAL A 142 17.27 7.04 -13.36
CA VAL A 142 17.41 5.64 -12.94
C VAL A 142 17.64 4.75 -14.13
N GLU A 143 18.60 3.84 -14.01
CA GLU A 143 18.82 2.76 -14.95
C GLU A 143 18.38 1.45 -14.30
N VAL A 144 17.39 0.80 -14.89
CA VAL A 144 16.81 -0.46 -14.41
C VAL A 144 17.46 -1.61 -15.16
N VAL A 145 18.09 -2.51 -14.41
CA VAL A 145 18.71 -3.73 -14.92
C VAL A 145 17.76 -4.92 -14.74
N ALA A 146 17.71 -5.80 -15.74
CA ALA A 146 16.89 -7.00 -15.70
C ALA A 146 17.17 -7.86 -14.47
N GLY A 147 16.11 -8.35 -13.82
CA GLY A 147 16.19 -9.21 -12.64
C GLY A 147 16.46 -8.49 -11.33
N HIS A 148 16.56 -7.15 -11.33
CA HIS A 148 16.85 -6.36 -10.13
C HIS A 148 15.90 -5.18 -9.94
N TYR A 149 15.67 -4.84 -8.67
CA TYR A 149 15.10 -3.56 -8.29
C TYR A 149 16.21 -2.55 -8.01
N THR A 150 16.19 -1.44 -8.72
CA THR A 150 17.12 -0.32 -8.50
C THR A 150 16.56 0.60 -7.43
N SER A 151 17.36 0.92 -6.41
CA SER A 151 16.93 1.74 -5.27
C SER A 151 17.21 3.22 -5.49
N VAL A 152 16.25 4.08 -5.16
CA VAL A 152 16.42 5.54 -5.21
C VAL A 152 15.82 6.25 -4.00
N THR A 153 16.29 7.47 -3.76
CA THR A 153 15.74 8.38 -2.76
C THR A 153 15.29 9.66 -3.44
N LEU A 154 14.02 10.02 -3.29
CA LEU A 154 13.50 11.31 -3.72
C LEU A 154 13.38 12.23 -2.51
N ARG A 155 14.09 13.36 -2.56
CA ARG A 155 14.06 14.39 -1.51
C ARG A 155 13.15 15.54 -1.96
N PHE A 156 12.11 15.78 -1.19
CA PHE A 156 11.19 16.89 -1.36
C PHE A 156 11.57 18.01 -0.40
N GLU A 157 11.59 19.25 -0.87
CA GLU A 157 11.82 20.43 -0.05
C GLU A 157 10.50 21.08 0.36
N SER A 158 10.41 21.53 1.62
CA SER A 158 9.17 22.04 2.20
C SER A 158 8.73 23.43 1.72
N GLY A 159 9.52 24.09 0.86
CA GLY A 159 9.22 25.41 0.28
C GLY A 159 9.27 26.60 1.24
N ILE A 160 9.46 26.38 2.55
CA ILE A 160 9.69 27.42 3.55
C ILE A 160 11.18 27.76 3.55
N ARG A 161 11.50 29.03 3.33
CA ARG A 161 12.86 29.61 3.29
C ARG A 161 12.89 30.86 4.14
#